data_AF-A0ABD4W3F2-F1
#
_entry.id   AF-A0ABD4W3F2-F1
#
_cell.length_a   1.000
_cell.length_b   1.000
_cell.length_c   1.000
_cell.angle_alpha   90.00
_cell.angle_beta   90.00
_cell.angle_gamma   90.00
#
_symmetry.space_group_name_H-M   'P 1'
#
loop_
_entity.id
_entity.type
_entity.pdbx_description
1 polymer ?
#
loop_
_entity_poly.entity_id
_entity_poly.type
_entity_poly.pdbx_seq_one_letter_code
_entity_poly.pdbx_strand_id
1 'polypeptide(L)' 'MPTGQVYNPGQDEELVTELTACKAKCLRYNQLPSGAEKKELLKEILGQTSENCHIEPNFWCDYGWNIKVGDNFYATII' A
#
# COMPACT_ATOMS: atom_id res chain seq x y z
N MET A 1 -5.14 14.20 -5.68
CA MET A 1 -5.93 14.68 -4.52
C MET A 1 -5.48 16.09 -4.12
N PRO A 2 -6.38 17.09 -4.09
CA PRO A 2 -6.10 18.39 -3.49
C PRO A 2 -5.94 18.26 -1.97
N THR A 3 -4.94 18.91 -1.39
CA THR A 3 -4.67 18.87 0.05
C THR A 3 -5.69 19.71 0.83
N GLY A 4 -6.34 19.12 1.83
CA GLY A 4 -7.12 19.83 2.85
C GLY A 4 -8.59 20.14 2.53
N GLN A 5 -9.16 19.59 1.46
CA GLN A 5 -10.58 19.76 1.12
C GLN A 5 -11.41 18.52 1.48
N VAL A 6 -12.68 18.71 1.85
CA VAL A 6 -13.63 17.60 1.99
C VAL A 6 -13.82 16.97 0.62
N TYR A 7 -13.41 15.71 0.50
CA TYR A 7 -13.41 14.98 -0.75
C TYR A 7 -14.23 13.70 -0.58
N ASN A 8 -15.11 13.41 -1.54
CA ASN A 8 -15.91 12.19 -1.55
C ASN A 8 -15.37 11.20 -2.59
N PRO A 9 -14.51 10.25 -2.19
CA PRO A 9 -13.91 9.29 -3.12
C PRO A 9 -14.93 8.37 -3.78
N GLY A 10 -16.14 8.22 -3.23
CA GLY A 10 -17.19 7.38 -3.83
C GLY A 10 -17.84 7.95 -5.11
N GLN A 11 -17.54 9.20 -5.47
CA GLN A 11 -18.08 9.85 -6.68
C GLN A 11 -17.06 9.93 -7.82
N ASP A 12 -15.84 9.47 -7.59
CA ASP A 12 -14.76 9.45 -8.56
C ASP A 12 -14.45 7.99 -8.92
N GLU A 13 -14.88 7.58 -10.11
CA GLU A 13 -14.72 6.22 -10.61
C GLU A 13 -13.24 5.79 -10.71
N GLU A 14 -12.33 6.74 -10.98
CA GLU A 14 -10.89 6.47 -11.04
C GLU A 14 -10.38 6.07 -9.66
N LEU A 15 -10.74 6.84 -8.63
CA LEU A 15 -10.33 6.53 -7.26
C LEU A 15 -11.02 5.30 -6.67
N VAL A 16 -12.27 5.01 -7.03
CA VAL A 16 -12.91 3.75 -6.65
C VAL A 16 -12.18 2.56 -7.26
N THR A 17 -11.75 2.69 -8.52
CA THR A 17 -10.97 1.68 -9.22
C THR A 17 -9.59 1.49 -8.57
N GLU A 18 -8.89 2.58 -8.29
CA GLU A 18 -7.59 2.55 -7.60
C GLU A 18 -7.69 1.93 -6.20
N LEU A 19 -8.70 2.33 -5.42
CA LEU A 19 -8.96 1.77 -4.10
C LEU A 19 -9.16 0.26 -4.17
N THR A 20 -9.99 -0.20 -5.10
CA THR A 20 -10.27 -1.64 -5.29
C THR A 20 -9.00 -2.40 -5.67
N ALA A 21 -8.21 -1.86 -6.61
CA ALA A 21 -6.93 -2.44 -7.01
C ALA A 21 -5.93 -2.51 -5.85
N CYS A 22 -5.83 -1.44 -5.04
CA CYS A 22 -4.96 -1.40 -3.88
C CYS A 22 -5.38 -2.40 -2.80
N LYS A 23 -6.67 -2.54 -2.52
CA LYS A 23 -7.18 -3.57 -1.59
C LYS A 23 -6.88 -4.98 -2.08
N ALA A 24 -7.01 -5.26 -3.37
CA ALA A 24 -6.66 -6.56 -3.95
C ALA A 24 -5.15 -6.86 -3.80
N LYS A 25 -4.28 -5.87 -4.03
CA LYS A 25 -2.84 -6.01 -3.78
C LYS A 25 -2.53 -6.26 -2.30
N CYS A 26 -3.17 -5.53 -1.37
CA CYS A 26 -3.01 -5.76 0.07
C CYS A 26 -3.41 -7.18 0.47
N LEU A 27 -4.54 -7.69 -0.06
CA LEU A 27 -4.99 -9.05 0.19
C LEU A 27 -3.95 -10.08 -0.28
N ARG A 28 -3.44 -9.93 -1.51
CA ARG A 28 -2.38 -10.80 -2.04
C ARG A 28 -1.11 -10.71 -1.19
N TYR A 29 -0.69 -9.51 -0.81
CA TYR A 29 0.49 -9.28 0.04
C TYR A 29 0.39 -10.03 1.37
N ASN A 30 -0.78 -9.98 2.00
CA ASN A 30 -1.04 -10.65 3.28
C ASN A 30 -1.00 -12.18 3.19
N GLN A 31 -1.20 -12.75 2.00
CA GLN A 31 -1.19 -14.20 1.75
C GLN A 31 0.17 -14.71 1.28
N LEU A 32 1.06 -13.84 0.77
CA LEU A 32 2.35 -14.27 0.27
C LEU A 32 3.32 -14.64 1.41
N PRO A 33 4.08 -15.74 1.26
CA PRO A 33 5.20 -16.03 2.15
C PRO A 33 6.29 -14.97 1.99
N SER A 34 7.15 -14.83 2.99
CA SER A 34 8.32 -13.95 2.92
C SER A 34 9.22 -14.37 1.75
N GLY A 35 9.59 -13.42 0.90
CA GLY A 35 10.39 -13.70 -0.30
C GLY A 35 10.41 -12.52 -1.27
N ALA A 36 11.06 -12.73 -2.42
CA ALA A 36 11.21 -11.69 -3.45
C ALA A 36 9.85 -11.19 -3.96
N GLU A 37 8.90 -12.08 -4.23
CA GLU A 37 7.57 -11.70 -4.72
C GLU A 37 6.84 -10.77 -3.74
N LYS A 38 6.94 -11.06 -2.44
CA LYS A 38 6.34 -10.22 -1.40
C LYS A 38 6.97 -8.83 -1.35
N LYS A 39 8.31 -8.75 -1.50
CA LYS A 39 9.04 -7.48 -1.54
C LYS A 39 8.66 -6.65 -2.76
N GLU A 40 8.59 -7.26 -3.94
CA GLU A 40 8.21 -6.56 -5.16
C GLU A 40 6.75 -6.08 -5.10
N LEU A 41 5.83 -6.91 -4.59
CA LEU A 41 4.46 -6.48 -4.38
C LEU A 41 4.35 -5.31 -3.39
N LEU A 42 5.19 -5.27 -2.35
CA LEU A 42 5.23 -4.13 -1.43
C LEU A 42 5.68 -2.84 -2.13
N LYS A 43 6.68 -2.92 -3.02
CA LYS A 43 7.13 -1.80 -3.85
C LYS A 43 6.03 -1.32 -4.79
N GLU A 44 5.18 -2.21 -5.30
CA GLU A 44 4.03 -1.86 -6.14
C GLU A 44 2.86 -1.22 -5.37
N ILE A 45 2.78 -1.47 -4.06
CA ILE A 45 1.73 -0.88 -3.21
C ILE A 45 2.18 0.49 -2.71
N LEU A 46 3.42 0.63 -2.24
CA LEU A 46 3.91 1.87 -1.63
C LEU A 46 4.36 2.88 -2.70
N GLY A 47 4.00 4.14 -2.54
CA GLY A 47 4.41 5.20 -3.46
C GLY A 47 5.93 5.45 -3.48
N GLN A 48 6.60 5.19 -2.36
CA GLN A 48 8.06 5.18 -2.28
C GLN A 48 8.49 4.22 -1.17
N THR A 49 9.46 3.36 -1.46
CA THR A 49 10.01 2.43 -0.46
C THR A 49 11.48 2.12 -0.73
N SER A 50 12.20 1.73 0.31
CA SER A 50 13.60 1.28 0.24
C SER A 50 13.72 -0.20 -0.11
N GLU A 51 14.92 -0.62 -0.53
CA GLU A 51 15.24 -2.03 -0.84
C GLU A 51 15.01 -2.98 0.34
N ASN A 52 15.15 -2.47 1.57
CA ASN A 52 15.08 -3.23 2.82
C ASN A 52 13.77 -3.03 3.59
N CYS A 53 12.69 -2.63 2.92
CA CYS A 53 11.39 -2.47 3.57
C CYS A 53 10.69 -3.81 3.77
N HIS A 54 10.18 -4.04 4.97
CA HIS A 54 9.31 -5.17 5.29
C HIS A 54 8.18 -4.73 6.22
N ILE A 55 6.96 -5.18 5.91
CA ILE A 55 5.77 -4.96 6.72
C ILE A 55 5.18 -6.33 7.03
N GLU A 56 4.93 -6.62 8.30
CA GLU A 56 4.30 -7.89 8.66
C GLU A 56 2.85 -7.98 8.10
N PRO A 57 2.35 -9.17 7.75
CA PRO A 57 0.98 -9.38 7.30
C PRO A 57 -0.12 -8.92 8.25
N ASN A 58 -1.29 -8.73 7.64
CA ASN A 58 -2.45 -7.90 8.00
C ASN A 58 -2.27 -6.41 7.64
N PHE A 59 -1.42 -6.11 6.66
CA PHE A 59 -1.23 -4.77 6.13
C PHE A 59 -2.39 -4.34 5.23
N TRP A 60 -2.87 -3.11 5.43
CA TRP A 60 -3.92 -2.50 4.64
C TRP A 60 -3.66 -1.01 4.41
N CYS A 61 -3.85 -0.54 3.18
CA CYS A 61 -3.92 0.87 2.85
C CYS A 61 -4.99 1.12 1.78
N ASP A 62 -5.35 2.39 1.56
CA ASP A 62 -6.41 2.76 0.62
C ASP A 62 -5.87 2.94 -0.80
N TYR A 63 -4.78 3.68 -0.96
CA TYR A 63 -4.20 3.93 -2.28
C TYR A 63 -2.69 3.66 -2.37
N GLY A 64 -2.00 3.62 -1.25
CA GLY A 64 -0.58 3.28 -1.16
C GLY A 64 0.41 4.34 -1.70
N TRP A 65 0.04 5.13 -2.71
CA TRP A 65 0.92 6.12 -3.36
C TRP A 65 1.31 7.32 -2.46
N ASN A 66 0.54 7.60 -1.41
CA ASN A 66 0.91 8.59 -0.39
C ASN A 66 1.88 8.06 0.66
N ILE A 67 2.11 6.75 0.70
CA ILE A 67 2.96 6.14 1.71
C ILE A 67 4.40 6.15 1.18
N LYS A 68 5.25 6.91 1.89
CA LYS A 68 6.68 7.01 1.61
C LYS A 68 7.44 6.48 2.81
N VAL A 69 8.21 5.43 2.57
CA VAL A 69 8.95 4.71 3.59
C VAL A 69 10.44 4.84 3.32
N GLY A 70 11.20 5.22 4.35
CA GLY A 70 12.66 5.37 4.28
C GLY A 70 13.42 4.05 4.35
N ASP A 71 14.75 4.15 4.44
CA ASP A 71 15.63 3.00 4.54
C ASP A 71 15.45 2.23 5.87
N ASN A 72 15.55 0.91 5.80
CA ASN A 72 15.50 -0.02 6.94
C ASN A 72 14.23 0.10 7.81
N PHE A 73 13.09 0.38 7.19
CA PHE A 73 11.81 0.44 7.88
C PHE A 73 11.25 -0.95 8.16
N TYR A 74 10.86 -1.16 9.40
CA TYR A 74 10.12 -2.33 9.85
C TYR A 74 8.85 -1.86 10.55
N ALA A 75 7.69 -2.28 10.04
CA ALA A 75 6.41 -2.07 10.70
C ALA A 75 5.86 -3.39 11.21
N THR A 76 5.70 -3.45 12.53
CA THR A 76 4.89 -4.47 13.20
C THR A 76 3.49 -3.92 13.39
N ILE A 77 2.48 -4.74 13.10
CA ILE A 77 1.07 -4.36 13.33
C ILE A 77 0.75 -4.66 14.80
N ILE A 78 0.16 -3.68 15.50
CA ILE A 78 -0.48 -3.81 16.81
C ILE A 78 -1.98 -3.96 16.63
#